data_AF-A0A9R0TW17-F1
#
_entry.id   AF-A0A9R0TW17-F1
#
_cell.length_a   1.000
_cell.length_b   1.000
_cell.length_c   1.000
_cell.angle_alpha   90.00
_cell.angle_beta   90.00
_cell.angle_gamma   90.00
#
_symmetry.space_group_name_H-M   'P 1'
#
loop_
_entity.id
_entity.type
_entity.pdbx_description
1 polymer ?
#
loop_
_entity_poly.entity_id
_entity_poly.type
_entity_poly.pdbx_seq_one_letter_code
_entity_poly.pdbx_strand_id
1 'polypeptide(L)'
;MKQALVALALPLLLAASLYASTPPDTAEAFAGDVRVRLTHVDAGKQMSRRELIRRAMQRSKARAAALSVARSGSGRVAGKSAQQEQPGVPVRPSGDLEYLIDLAIGTPPQPVSALLDTGSDLIWTQCAPCASCLAQPDPLFAPAASSSYVPMRCSGQLCSDILHHSCQRPDTCTYRYNYGDGTTTLGVYATDHFTFASSSGEKLSVPLGFGCGTMNVGSLNNGSGIVGFGRDPLSLVSQMSIRRFSYCLTPYTSTRKSTLLFGSLSDGVFDADDAATGAVQTTRLLQSRQNPTFYYVPFTGVTVGARRLRIPLSAFALRPDGSGGVIVDSGTALTLFPAAVLAEVLRAFRAQLRLPFANSSSPDDGVCFATPMAAGGGRRASAARAVVAVPRMVFHFQGADLELPRRNYVLDDPRRGSLCILLADSGDSGSTIGNFVQQDMRVLYDLEAETLSFAPAQC
;
A
#
# COMPACT_ATOMS: atom_id res chain seq x y z
N MET A 1 46.75 60.75 54.47
CA MET A 1 45.30 60.88 54.67
C MET A 1 44.60 60.53 53.36
N LYS A 2 43.71 59.53 53.40
CA LYS A 2 42.47 59.30 52.63
C LYS A 2 42.42 59.76 51.15
N GLN A 3 42.34 58.85 50.19
CA GLN A 3 41.14 58.23 49.58
C GLN A 3 40.81 58.86 48.21
N ALA A 4 40.79 58.03 47.16
CA ALA A 4 39.69 57.99 46.18
C ALA A 4 39.85 56.73 45.30
N LEU A 5 38.93 55.79 45.47
CA LEU A 5 38.65 54.69 44.54
C LEU A 5 38.03 55.27 43.26
N VAL A 6 38.50 54.85 42.09
CA VAL A 6 37.69 54.84 40.87
C VAL A 6 37.77 53.42 40.30
N ALA A 7 36.65 52.71 40.33
CA ALA A 7 36.49 51.39 39.77
C ALA A 7 36.32 51.51 38.24
N LEU A 8 37.24 50.93 37.46
CA LEU A 8 37.02 50.63 36.04
C LEU A 8 36.38 49.24 35.95
N ALA A 9 35.12 49.19 35.49
CA ALA A 9 34.48 47.95 35.07
C ALA A 9 34.96 47.59 33.66
N LEU A 10 35.71 46.49 33.53
CA LEU A 10 36.00 45.83 32.25
C LEU A 10 34.78 44.99 31.83
N PRO A 11 34.32 45.03 30.56
CA PRO A 11 33.40 44.04 30.06
C PRO A 11 34.18 42.77 29.67
N LEU A 12 33.86 41.64 30.31
CA LEU A 12 34.31 40.32 29.89
C LEU A 12 33.70 39.98 28.51
N LEU A 13 34.56 39.93 27.49
CA LEU A 13 34.26 39.28 26.21
C LEU A 13 34.30 37.76 26.40
N LEU A 14 33.13 37.13 26.59
CA LEU A 14 32.99 35.69 26.40
C LEU A 14 32.92 35.41 24.90
N ALA A 15 34.01 34.88 24.34
CA ALA A 15 34.01 34.25 23.03
C ALA A 15 33.23 32.94 23.10
N ALA A 16 31.95 32.98 22.72
CA ALA A 16 31.18 31.77 22.46
C ALA A 16 31.62 31.19 21.12
N SER A 17 32.34 30.07 21.16
CA SER A 17 32.63 29.24 20.00
C SER A 17 31.33 28.73 19.38
N LEU A 18 30.94 29.30 18.24
CA LEU A 18 29.90 28.75 17.38
C LEU A 18 30.43 27.45 16.76
N TYR A 19 30.19 26.32 17.44
CA TYR A 19 30.07 25.05 16.73
C TYR A 19 28.79 25.15 15.89
N ALA A 20 28.97 25.47 14.60
CA ALA A 20 27.94 25.23 13.62
C ALA A 20 27.70 23.71 13.59
N SER A 21 26.65 23.28 14.26
CA SER A 21 26.11 21.93 14.10
C SER A 21 25.62 21.83 12.65
N THR A 22 26.42 21.18 11.81
CA THR A 22 25.94 20.65 10.54
C THR A 22 24.71 19.77 10.84
N PRO A 23 23.58 19.94 10.13
CA PRO A 23 22.47 19.00 10.25
C PRO A 23 23.00 17.58 9.94
N PRO A 24 22.49 16.55 10.63
CA PRO A 24 22.95 15.18 10.43
C PRO A 24 22.79 14.81 8.96
N ASP A 25 23.82 14.14 8.43
CA ASP A 25 23.96 13.70 7.04
C ASP A 25 22.61 13.42 6.38
N THR A 26 22.30 14.18 5.33
CA THR A 26 21.35 13.70 4.33
C THR A 26 21.91 12.40 3.82
N ALA A 27 21.34 11.27 4.22
CA ALA A 27 21.68 9.98 3.64
C ALA A 27 21.73 10.16 2.11
N GLU A 28 22.86 9.78 1.48
CA GLU A 28 23.00 9.93 0.04
C GLU A 28 21.80 9.26 -0.63
N ALA A 29 21.14 10.00 -1.51
CA ALA A 29 19.96 9.49 -2.18
C ALA A 29 20.31 8.23 -2.95
N PHE A 30 19.36 7.30 -3.03
CA PHE A 30 19.49 6.15 -3.91
C PHE A 30 19.88 6.60 -5.33
N ALA A 31 21.07 6.21 -5.77
CA ALA A 31 21.57 6.46 -7.12
C ALA A 31 21.59 5.13 -7.89
N GLY A 32 20.42 4.71 -8.37
CA GLY A 32 20.30 3.52 -9.22
C GLY A 32 18.95 3.45 -9.92
N ASP A 33 18.92 2.72 -11.02
CA ASP A 33 17.71 2.49 -11.81
C ASP A 33 17.29 1.03 -11.65
N VAL A 34 16.09 0.82 -11.13
CA VAL A 34 15.55 -0.51 -10.86
C VAL A 34 14.20 -0.65 -11.53
N ARG A 35 14.04 -1.74 -12.29
CA ARG A 35 12.79 -2.13 -12.94
C ARG A 35 12.42 -3.51 -12.44
N VAL A 36 11.41 -3.57 -11.57
CA VAL A 36 10.90 -4.83 -11.05
C VAL A 36 9.57 -5.16 -11.71
N ARG A 37 9.35 -6.45 -11.94
CA ARG A 37 8.06 -6.95 -12.40
C ARG A 37 7.23 -7.34 -11.19
N LEU A 38 5.97 -6.91 -11.17
CA LEU A 38 5.01 -7.29 -10.17
C LEU A 38 4.07 -8.36 -10.73
N THR A 39 3.80 -9.39 -9.93
CA THR A 39 2.90 -10.48 -10.29
C THR A 39 1.67 -10.42 -9.39
N HIS A 40 0.47 -10.46 -9.97
CA HIS A 40 -0.75 -10.50 -9.18
C HIS A 40 -0.85 -11.84 -8.39
N VAL A 41 -1.34 -11.83 -7.15
CA VAL A 41 -1.43 -13.03 -6.28
C VAL A 41 -2.32 -14.16 -6.82
N ASP A 42 -3.22 -13.82 -7.75
CA ASP A 42 -4.07 -14.79 -8.45
C ASP A 42 -3.59 -15.08 -9.89
N ALA A 43 -2.41 -14.60 -10.30
CA ALA A 43 -1.84 -14.89 -11.61
C ALA A 43 -1.69 -16.41 -11.84
N GLY A 44 -2.03 -16.86 -13.05
CA GLY A 44 -1.96 -18.27 -13.45
C GLY A 44 -3.10 -19.14 -12.92
N LYS A 45 -4.01 -18.63 -12.06
CA LYS A 45 -5.16 -19.40 -11.58
C LYS A 45 -6.21 -19.53 -12.68
N GLN A 46 -6.66 -20.76 -12.94
CA GLN A 46 -7.72 -21.08 -13.89
C GLN A 46 -9.10 -20.74 -13.29
N MET A 47 -9.38 -19.44 -13.15
CA MET A 47 -10.60 -18.91 -12.54
C MET A 47 -11.28 -17.91 -13.48
N SER A 48 -12.60 -17.82 -13.42
CA SER A 48 -13.34 -16.78 -14.14
C SER A 48 -13.04 -15.40 -13.58
N ARG A 49 -13.20 -14.35 -14.40
CA ARG A 49 -13.07 -12.94 -13.97
C ARG A 49 -13.88 -12.65 -12.70
N ARG A 50 -15.08 -13.21 -12.57
CA ARG A 50 -15.90 -13.01 -11.37
C ARG A 50 -15.29 -13.64 -10.13
N GLU A 51 -14.81 -14.87 -10.21
CA GLU A 51 -14.17 -15.54 -9.06
C GLU A 51 -12.91 -14.79 -8.63
N LEU A 52 -12.12 -14.38 -9.61
CA LEU A 52 -10.96 -13.53 -9.45
C LEU A 52 -11.28 -12.22 -8.71
N ILE A 53 -12.29 -11.47 -9.16
CA ILE A 53 -12.72 -10.22 -8.50
C ILE A 53 -13.33 -10.49 -7.13
N ARG A 54 -14.12 -11.56 -6.94
CA ARG A 54 -14.69 -11.92 -5.64
C ARG A 54 -13.60 -12.21 -4.60
N ARG A 55 -12.50 -12.84 -5.00
CA ARG A 55 -11.33 -13.04 -4.14
C ARG A 55 -10.69 -11.70 -3.75
N ALA A 56 -10.51 -10.80 -4.72
CA ALA A 56 -10.04 -9.43 -4.45
C ALA A 56 -10.95 -8.66 -3.46
N MET A 57 -12.27 -8.85 -3.60
CA MET A 57 -13.25 -8.25 -2.70
C MET A 57 -13.12 -8.79 -1.27
N GLN A 58 -12.95 -10.11 -1.12
CA GLN A 58 -12.73 -10.72 0.19
C GLN A 58 -11.45 -10.19 0.85
N ARG A 59 -10.35 -10.08 0.09
CA ARG A 59 -9.11 -9.48 0.57
C ARG A 59 -9.26 -8.01 0.93
N SER A 60 -9.95 -7.23 0.10
CA SER A 60 -10.23 -5.81 0.39
C SER A 60 -11.07 -5.61 1.65
N LYS A 61 -12.01 -6.52 1.96
CA LYS A 61 -12.75 -6.50 3.22
C LYS A 61 -11.85 -6.79 4.43
N ALA A 62 -10.94 -7.75 4.30
CA ALA A 62 -9.93 -8.02 5.33
C ALA A 62 -9.00 -6.80 5.52
N ARG A 63 -8.56 -6.19 4.42
CA ARG A 63 -7.74 -4.98 4.41
C ARG A 63 -8.46 -3.77 5.03
N ALA A 64 -9.76 -3.64 4.82
CA ALA A 64 -10.57 -2.60 5.45
C ALA A 64 -10.54 -2.71 6.98
N ALA A 65 -10.74 -3.93 7.51
CA ALA A 65 -10.61 -4.20 8.94
C ALA A 65 -9.18 -3.90 9.45
N ALA A 66 -8.17 -4.26 8.66
CA ALA A 66 -6.77 -4.02 9.00
C ALA A 66 -6.44 -2.52 9.11
N LEU A 67 -6.84 -1.75 8.11
CA LEU A 67 -6.63 -0.30 8.07
C LEU A 67 -7.42 0.43 9.15
N SER A 68 -8.62 -0.05 9.50
CA SER A 68 -9.41 0.48 10.61
C SER A 68 -8.66 0.36 11.95
N VAL A 69 -8.03 -0.78 12.22
CA VAL A 69 -7.19 -0.98 13.40
C VAL A 69 -5.96 -0.07 13.37
N ALA A 70 -5.27 0.02 12.23
CA ALA A 70 -4.07 0.84 12.08
C ALA A 70 -4.35 2.34 12.27
N ARG A 71 -5.44 2.86 11.70
CA ARG A 71 -5.82 4.29 11.80
C ARG A 71 -6.34 4.70 13.16
N SER A 72 -6.94 3.77 13.91
CA SER A 72 -7.51 4.05 15.24
C SER A 72 -6.45 4.30 16.32
N GLY A 73 -5.16 4.27 15.99
CA GLY A 73 -4.06 4.61 16.92
C GLY A 73 -3.86 3.61 18.06
N SER A 74 -4.61 2.51 18.09
CA SER A 74 -4.55 1.49 19.16
C SER A 74 -3.21 0.73 19.18
N GLY A 75 -2.37 0.89 18.17
CA GLY A 75 -0.97 0.43 18.20
C GLY A 75 -0.07 1.20 19.18
N ARG A 76 -0.51 2.36 19.72
CA ARG A 76 0.25 3.15 20.71
C ARG A 76 -0.25 3.00 22.15
N VAL A 77 -1.01 1.96 22.48
CA VAL A 77 -1.40 1.70 23.88
C VAL A 77 -0.23 1.07 24.63
N ALA A 78 0.45 1.92 25.41
CA ALA A 78 1.31 1.51 26.49
C ALA A 78 0.57 0.52 27.41
N GLY A 79 1.22 -0.62 27.66
CA GLY A 79 0.96 -1.62 28.69
C GLY A 79 -0.38 -1.58 29.42
N LYS A 80 -1.20 -2.60 29.18
CA LYS A 80 -1.68 -3.50 30.24
C LYS A 80 -2.16 -4.80 29.61
N SER A 81 -1.57 -5.90 30.05
CA SER A 81 -2.16 -7.23 30.00
C SER A 81 -3.56 -7.18 30.60
N ALA A 82 -4.58 -7.06 29.76
CA ALA A 82 -5.96 -7.39 30.06
C ALA A 82 -6.66 -7.66 28.73
N GLN A 83 -7.19 -8.87 28.60
CA GLN A 83 -8.24 -9.19 27.64
C GLN A 83 -9.37 -8.18 27.87
N GLN A 84 -9.46 -7.18 27.01
CA GLN A 84 -10.66 -6.38 26.90
C GLN A 84 -11.11 -6.47 25.45
N GLU A 85 -11.92 -7.52 25.21
CA GLU A 85 -12.69 -7.70 24.00
C GLU A 85 -13.57 -6.47 23.79
N GLN A 86 -13.10 -5.55 22.94
CA GLN A 86 -14.00 -4.75 22.14
C GLN A 86 -14.78 -5.74 21.26
N PRO A 87 -16.12 -5.65 21.15
CA PRO A 87 -16.89 -6.48 20.24
C PRO A 87 -16.64 -6.00 18.79
N GLY A 88 -15.44 -6.25 18.30
CA GLY A 88 -15.05 -6.15 16.90
C GLY A 88 -15.14 -7.51 16.25
N VAL A 89 -15.52 -7.55 14.97
CA VAL A 89 -15.51 -8.76 14.15
C VAL A 89 -14.17 -9.48 14.33
N PRO A 90 -14.14 -10.79 14.62
CA PRO A 90 -12.89 -11.53 14.71
C PRO A 90 -12.10 -11.34 13.41
N VAL A 91 -10.98 -10.62 13.48
CA VAL A 91 -10.08 -10.47 12.34
C VAL A 91 -9.44 -11.83 12.13
N ARG A 92 -9.91 -12.55 11.11
CA ARG A 92 -9.32 -13.83 10.70
C ARG A 92 -8.19 -13.54 9.73
N PRO A 93 -6.98 -14.05 9.99
CA PRO A 93 -5.87 -13.92 9.06
C PRO A 93 -6.26 -14.45 7.68
N SER A 94 -6.20 -13.60 6.66
CA SER A 94 -6.74 -13.93 5.33
C SER A 94 -5.84 -13.53 4.17
N GLY A 95 -4.73 -12.82 4.42
CA GLY A 95 -3.83 -12.35 3.37
C GLY A 95 -4.53 -11.34 2.50
N ASP A 96 -4.30 -10.07 2.77
CA ASP A 96 -5.13 -8.97 2.27
C ASP A 96 -4.48 -8.16 1.12
N LEU A 97 -3.26 -8.52 0.73
CA LEU A 97 -2.45 -7.86 -0.30
C LEU A 97 -2.56 -8.54 -1.68
N GLU A 98 -2.19 -7.79 -2.73
CA GLU A 98 -2.60 -8.07 -4.12
C GLU A 98 -1.44 -8.35 -5.11
N TYR A 99 -0.24 -7.84 -4.84
CA TYR A 99 0.90 -7.96 -5.76
C TYR A 99 2.15 -8.51 -5.08
N LEU A 100 2.81 -9.42 -5.78
CA LEU A 100 4.12 -9.96 -5.42
C LEU A 100 5.22 -9.19 -6.18
N ILE A 101 6.32 -8.93 -5.48
CA ILE A 101 7.57 -8.43 -6.02
C ILE A 101 8.61 -9.57 -5.99
N ASP A 102 9.22 -9.84 -7.15
CA ASP A 102 10.26 -10.87 -7.30
C ASP A 102 11.63 -10.23 -7.01
N LEU A 103 12.35 -10.72 -5.98
CA LEU A 103 13.70 -10.27 -5.60
C LEU A 103 14.57 -11.44 -5.12
N ALA A 104 15.81 -11.19 -4.71
CA ALA A 104 16.63 -12.18 -4.02
C ALA A 104 17.33 -11.59 -2.79
N ILE A 105 17.62 -12.43 -1.80
CA ILE A 105 18.30 -12.05 -0.54
C ILE A 105 19.53 -12.93 -0.34
N GLY A 106 20.62 -12.34 0.14
CA GLY A 106 21.81 -13.06 0.59
C GLY A 106 22.96 -13.14 -0.40
N THR A 107 24.08 -13.70 0.06
CA THR A 107 25.29 -13.96 -0.73
C THR A 107 25.73 -15.43 -0.57
N PRO A 108 25.50 -16.31 -1.57
CA PRO A 108 24.89 -16.04 -2.88
C PRO A 108 23.38 -15.72 -2.80
N PRO A 109 22.80 -15.03 -3.80
CA PRO A 109 21.39 -14.63 -3.78
C PRO A 109 20.42 -15.82 -3.78
N GLN A 110 19.45 -15.80 -2.86
CA GLN A 110 18.36 -16.77 -2.73
C GLN A 110 17.03 -16.11 -3.16
N PRO A 111 16.24 -16.72 -4.05
CA PRO A 111 15.02 -16.10 -4.59
C PRO A 111 13.93 -15.95 -3.53
N VAL A 112 13.22 -14.82 -3.57
CA VAL A 112 12.10 -14.47 -2.68
C VAL A 112 11.02 -13.73 -3.48
N SER A 113 9.80 -14.24 -3.44
CA SER A 113 8.61 -13.56 -3.98
C SER A 113 7.76 -13.01 -2.84
N ALA A 114 7.86 -11.72 -2.53
CA ALA A 114 7.21 -11.11 -1.36
C ALA A 114 6.04 -10.19 -1.74
N LEU A 115 5.07 -9.98 -0.85
CA LEU A 115 3.96 -9.06 -1.10
C LEU A 115 4.42 -7.61 -1.01
N LEU A 116 4.05 -6.77 -1.98
CA LEU A 116 4.30 -5.33 -1.95
C LEU A 116 3.17 -4.60 -1.20
N ASP A 117 3.51 -3.75 -0.24
CA ASP A 117 2.52 -3.06 0.59
C ASP A 117 2.85 -1.57 0.83
N THR A 118 2.12 -0.65 0.20
CA THR A 118 2.22 0.80 0.46
C THR A 118 1.56 1.25 1.77
N GLY A 119 0.89 0.35 2.49
CA GLY A 119 0.24 0.61 3.78
C GLY A 119 0.95 0.02 5.00
N SER A 120 2.18 -0.48 4.85
CA SER A 120 3.02 -0.91 5.98
C SER A 120 4.51 -0.68 5.71
N ASP A 121 5.31 -0.74 6.76
CA ASP A 121 6.73 -0.37 6.69
C ASP A 121 7.67 -1.58 6.75
N LEU A 122 7.36 -2.64 7.49
CA LEU A 122 8.33 -3.72 7.69
C LEU A 122 8.64 -4.49 6.41
N ILE A 123 9.93 -4.60 6.05
CA ILE A 123 10.45 -5.63 5.13
C ILE A 123 10.71 -6.91 5.92
N TRP A 124 10.15 -8.04 5.51
CA TRP A 124 10.42 -9.34 6.13
C TRP A 124 10.18 -10.52 5.18
N THR A 125 10.83 -11.65 5.46
CA THR A 125 10.62 -12.95 4.77
C THR A 125 10.63 -14.10 5.77
N GLN A 126 10.08 -15.25 5.38
CA GLN A 126 10.13 -16.48 6.17
C GLN A 126 11.52 -17.14 6.09
N CYS A 127 12.09 -17.46 7.25
CA CYS A 127 13.46 -17.94 7.38
C CYS A 127 13.58 -19.35 7.95
N ALA A 128 14.59 -20.10 7.50
CA ALA A 128 15.00 -21.37 8.07
C ALA A 128 16.07 -21.20 9.18
N PRO A 129 16.06 -22.02 10.24
CA PRO A 129 15.00 -22.96 10.60
C PRO A 129 13.72 -22.21 11.00
N CYS A 130 12.58 -22.69 10.53
CA CYS A 130 11.29 -22.12 10.89
C CYS A 130 10.55 -23.00 11.88
N ALA A 131 10.14 -22.44 13.02
CA ALA A 131 9.35 -23.14 14.02
C ALA A 131 7.87 -23.22 13.63
N SER A 132 7.33 -22.16 13.02
CA SER A 132 5.97 -22.14 12.48
C SER A 132 5.93 -21.22 11.27
N CYS A 133 5.74 -21.76 10.07
CA CYS A 133 5.71 -20.98 8.84
C CYS A 133 4.47 -21.30 8.01
N LEU A 134 4.13 -20.32 7.19
CA LEU A 134 3.09 -20.38 6.19
C LEU A 134 3.62 -21.06 4.93
N ALA A 135 2.74 -21.76 4.22
CA ALA A 135 3.08 -22.37 2.95
C ALA A 135 3.44 -21.29 1.92
N GLN A 136 4.54 -21.50 1.22
CA GLN A 136 5.03 -20.64 0.14
C GLN A 136 5.63 -21.51 -0.99
N PRO A 137 5.62 -21.06 -2.25
CA PRO A 137 6.22 -21.78 -3.38
C PRO A 137 7.74 -21.79 -3.33
N ASP A 138 8.35 -20.64 -3.00
CA ASP A 138 9.80 -20.50 -2.92
C ASP A 138 10.35 -21.16 -1.65
N PRO A 139 11.61 -21.65 -1.64
CA PRO A 139 12.26 -22.10 -0.42
C PRO A 139 12.30 -21.01 0.66
N LEU A 140 12.29 -21.41 1.94
CA LEU A 140 12.55 -20.47 3.03
C LEU A 140 13.95 -19.88 2.87
N PHE A 141 14.12 -18.60 3.15
CA PHE A 141 15.44 -17.98 3.16
C PHE A 141 16.31 -18.68 4.20
N ALA A 142 17.51 -19.13 3.84
CA ALA A 142 18.44 -19.80 4.74
C ALA A 142 19.56 -18.82 5.14
N PRO A 143 19.49 -18.20 6.33
CA PRO A 143 20.50 -17.24 6.79
C PRO A 143 21.90 -17.85 6.86
N ALA A 144 21.99 -19.11 7.30
CA ALA A 144 23.25 -19.85 7.40
C ALA A 144 23.92 -20.11 6.04
N ALA A 145 23.17 -20.01 4.93
CA ALA A 145 23.70 -20.14 3.57
C ALA A 145 24.10 -18.79 2.95
N SER A 146 23.89 -17.67 3.66
CA SER A 146 24.30 -16.34 3.23
C SER A 146 25.53 -15.88 4.00
N SER A 147 26.62 -15.65 3.28
CA SER A 147 27.86 -15.09 3.84
C SER A 147 27.76 -13.63 4.28
N SER A 148 26.70 -12.92 3.86
CA SER A 148 26.45 -11.52 4.19
C SER A 148 25.34 -11.31 5.22
N TYR A 149 24.76 -12.38 5.76
CA TYR A 149 23.74 -12.28 6.80
C TYR A 149 24.35 -11.85 8.13
N VAL A 150 23.84 -10.76 8.69
CA VAL A 150 24.28 -10.23 9.98
C VAL A 150 23.07 -9.97 10.88
N PRO A 151 22.90 -10.71 11.99
CA PRO A 151 21.90 -10.38 13.00
C PRO A 151 22.09 -8.95 13.52
N MET A 152 21.00 -8.19 13.61
CA MET A 152 21.07 -6.81 14.08
C MET A 152 21.31 -6.79 15.58
N ARG A 153 22.24 -5.94 16.03
CA ARG A 153 22.47 -5.67 17.45
C ARG A 153 21.33 -4.83 18.03
N CYS A 154 21.09 -4.95 19.33
CA CYS A 154 20.01 -4.18 19.96
C CYS A 154 20.23 -2.67 19.96
N SER A 155 21.48 -2.23 19.95
CA SER A 155 21.82 -0.82 19.81
C SER A 155 21.66 -0.28 18.37
N GLY A 156 21.27 -1.12 17.41
CA GLY A 156 21.01 -0.70 16.04
C GLY A 156 19.78 0.21 15.95
N GLN A 157 19.87 1.26 15.13
CA GLN A 157 18.79 2.24 14.98
C GLN A 157 17.48 1.58 14.51
N LEU A 158 17.53 0.76 13.45
CA LEU A 158 16.34 0.07 12.95
C LEU A 158 15.72 -0.89 13.97
N CYS A 159 16.49 -1.43 14.93
CA CYS A 159 15.93 -2.22 16.03
C CYS A 159 15.03 -1.35 16.93
N SER A 160 15.48 -0.12 17.23
CA SER A 160 14.74 0.83 18.06
C SER A 160 13.49 1.37 17.37
N ASP A 161 13.49 1.43 16.04
CA ASP A 161 12.34 1.86 15.23
C ASP A 161 11.20 0.81 15.21
N ILE A 162 11.49 -0.43 15.62
CA ILE A 162 10.47 -1.49 15.75
C ILE A 162 9.73 -1.33 17.08
N LEU A 163 8.42 -1.11 17.00
CA LEU A 163 7.56 -0.91 18.16
C LEU A 163 7.62 -2.07 19.19
N HIS A 164 7.67 -3.32 18.71
CA HIS A 164 7.73 -4.51 19.57
C HIS A 164 9.02 -5.29 19.31
N HIS A 165 10.16 -4.69 19.65
CA HIS A 165 11.45 -5.39 19.66
C HIS A 165 11.78 -5.98 21.04
N SER A 166 12.73 -6.91 21.07
CA SER A 166 13.29 -7.48 22.29
C SER A 166 14.74 -7.90 22.06
N CYS A 167 15.51 -7.96 23.14
CA CYS A 167 16.95 -8.21 23.09
C CYS A 167 17.28 -9.56 23.71
N GLN A 168 17.85 -10.44 22.90
CA GLN A 168 18.26 -11.78 23.33
C GLN A 168 19.78 -11.91 23.32
N ARG A 169 20.32 -12.79 24.16
CA ARG A 169 21.76 -13.08 24.15
C ARG A 169 22.10 -14.02 22.99
N PRO A 170 23.21 -13.79 22.26
CA PRO A 170 24.13 -12.65 22.37
C PRO A 170 23.59 -11.41 21.61
N ASP A 171 23.39 -10.28 22.30
CA ASP A 171 22.98 -8.95 21.78
C ASP A 171 22.28 -8.95 20.41
N THR A 172 21.17 -9.69 20.28
CA THR A 172 20.43 -9.88 19.03
C THR A 172 19.06 -9.25 19.15
N CYS A 173 18.75 -8.38 18.20
CA CYS A 173 17.43 -7.78 18.04
C CYS A 173 16.44 -8.83 17.52
N THR A 174 15.40 -9.08 18.31
CA THR A 174 14.23 -9.86 17.91
C THR A 174 13.06 -8.92 17.76
N TYR A 175 12.12 -9.27 16.87
CA TYR A 175 10.97 -8.43 16.59
C TYR A 175 9.70 -9.25 16.61
N ARG A 176 8.59 -8.59 16.98
CA ARG A 176 7.22 -9.01 16.69
C ARG A 176 6.56 -7.92 15.85
N TYR A 177 5.89 -8.31 14.78
CA TYR A 177 5.11 -7.37 13.97
C TYR A 177 3.72 -7.94 13.75
N ASN A 178 2.70 -7.14 14.05
CA ASN A 178 1.30 -7.52 13.90
C ASN A 178 0.68 -6.63 12.82
N TYR A 179 0.18 -7.26 11.76
CA TYR A 179 -0.59 -6.60 10.73
C TYR A 179 -2.06 -6.52 11.13
N GLY A 180 -2.76 -5.51 10.62
CA GLY A 180 -4.16 -5.29 10.96
C GLY A 180 -5.08 -6.42 10.47
N ASP A 181 -4.67 -7.22 9.49
CA ASP A 181 -5.41 -8.39 8.99
C ASP A 181 -5.24 -9.62 9.88
N GLY A 182 -4.50 -9.49 10.99
CA GLY A 182 -4.18 -10.57 11.91
C GLY A 182 -2.93 -11.36 11.54
N THR A 183 -2.32 -11.09 10.38
CA THR A 183 -1.02 -11.67 10.02
C THR A 183 0.03 -11.21 11.03
N THR A 184 0.84 -12.13 11.53
CA THR A 184 1.89 -11.84 12.53
C THR A 184 3.17 -12.53 12.12
N THR A 185 4.29 -11.83 12.30
CA THR A 185 5.62 -12.40 12.12
C THR A 185 6.47 -12.10 13.35
N LEU A 186 7.24 -13.11 13.77
CA LEU A 186 8.25 -13.01 14.81
C LEU A 186 9.54 -13.68 14.35
N GLY A 187 10.67 -13.05 14.65
CA GLY A 187 11.97 -13.63 14.40
C GLY A 187 13.11 -12.72 14.81
N VAL A 188 14.24 -12.88 14.13
CA VAL A 188 15.42 -12.03 14.31
C VAL A 188 15.36 -10.90 13.29
N TYR A 189 15.61 -9.67 13.73
CA TYR A 189 15.82 -8.57 12.80
C TYR A 189 17.30 -8.56 12.40
N ALA A 190 17.58 -8.47 11.10
CA ALA A 190 18.91 -8.68 10.55
C ALA A 190 19.18 -7.74 9.38
N THR A 191 20.42 -7.75 8.91
CA THR A 191 20.82 -7.09 7.66
C THR A 191 21.37 -8.15 6.71
N ASP A 192 21.01 -8.04 5.43
CA ASP A 192 21.61 -8.82 4.35
C ASP A 192 21.46 -8.07 3.02
N HIS A 193 22.10 -8.56 1.96
CA HIS A 193 22.04 -7.99 0.61
C HIS A 193 20.75 -8.39 -0.11
N PHE A 194 19.99 -7.39 -0.53
CA PHE A 194 18.83 -7.54 -1.41
C PHE A 194 19.22 -7.23 -2.84
N THR A 195 18.89 -8.13 -3.74
CA THR A 195 19.21 -8.04 -5.16
C THR A 195 17.96 -7.78 -5.99
N PHE A 196 17.98 -6.70 -6.78
CA PHE A 196 16.94 -6.27 -7.70
C PHE A 196 17.44 -6.31 -9.15
N ALA A 197 16.54 -6.54 -10.10
CA ALA A 197 16.86 -6.45 -11.53
C ALA A 197 16.87 -4.99 -12.00
N SER A 198 17.97 -4.54 -12.61
CA SER A 198 18.05 -3.26 -13.31
C SER A 198 17.57 -3.40 -14.77
N SER A 199 17.17 -2.29 -15.37
CA SER A 199 16.78 -2.19 -16.78
C SER A 199 17.92 -2.55 -17.74
N SER A 200 19.18 -2.36 -17.34
CA SER A 200 20.38 -2.71 -18.12
C SER A 200 20.68 -4.23 -18.14
N GLY A 201 19.93 -5.03 -17.37
CA GLY A 201 20.23 -6.43 -17.10
C GLY A 201 21.26 -6.63 -15.98
N GLU A 202 21.84 -5.54 -15.47
CA GLU A 202 22.68 -5.58 -14.27
C GLU A 202 21.81 -5.83 -13.02
N LYS A 203 22.41 -6.47 -12.02
CA LYS A 203 21.76 -6.72 -10.74
C LYS A 203 22.21 -5.65 -9.76
N LEU A 204 21.28 -4.89 -9.23
CA LEU A 204 21.56 -3.99 -8.11
C LEU A 204 21.49 -4.81 -6.82
N SER A 205 22.56 -4.79 -6.04
CA SER A 205 22.59 -5.41 -4.71
C SER A 205 22.84 -4.35 -3.64
N VAL A 206 21.94 -4.25 -2.66
CA VAL A 206 22.00 -3.26 -1.58
C VAL A 206 21.79 -3.93 -0.21
N PRO A 207 22.54 -3.56 0.84
CA PRO A 207 22.29 -4.07 2.18
C PRO A 207 21.01 -3.44 2.76
N LEU A 208 20.08 -4.25 3.25
CA LEU A 208 18.84 -3.79 3.88
C LEU A 208 18.60 -4.49 5.21
N GLY A 209 18.03 -3.76 6.15
CA GLY A 209 17.43 -4.29 7.38
C GLY A 209 16.10 -4.96 7.09
N PHE A 210 15.91 -6.17 7.60
CA PHE A 210 14.69 -6.93 7.39
C PHE A 210 14.41 -7.90 8.55
N GLY A 211 13.14 -8.26 8.68
CA GLY A 211 12.68 -9.31 9.59
C GLY A 211 12.93 -10.70 9.00
N CYS A 212 13.71 -11.52 9.68
CA CYS A 212 13.91 -12.92 9.37
C CYS A 212 12.94 -13.76 10.22
N GLY A 213 11.74 -13.98 9.71
CA GLY A 213 10.60 -14.53 10.45
C GLY A 213 10.65 -16.05 10.59
N THR A 214 10.70 -16.54 11.83
CA THR A 214 10.75 -17.98 12.16
C THR A 214 9.47 -18.48 12.83
N MET A 215 8.56 -17.58 13.19
CA MET A 215 7.19 -17.88 13.62
C MET A 215 6.22 -16.90 12.96
N ASN A 216 5.45 -17.40 12.00
CA ASN A 216 4.57 -16.62 11.15
C ASN A 216 3.17 -17.23 11.20
N VAL A 217 2.18 -16.38 11.48
CA VAL A 217 0.76 -16.76 11.52
C VAL A 217 0.02 -15.92 10.51
N GLY A 218 -0.85 -16.56 9.75
CA GLY A 218 -1.78 -15.90 8.84
C GLY A 218 -1.77 -16.45 7.43
N SER A 219 -1.86 -15.58 6.44
CA SER A 219 -1.83 -15.95 5.02
C SER A 219 -1.04 -14.90 4.26
N LEU A 220 -0.15 -15.35 3.37
CA LEU A 220 0.64 -14.48 2.51
C LEU A 220 0.25 -14.59 1.04
N ASN A 221 -0.90 -15.19 0.71
CA ASN A 221 -1.33 -15.38 -0.68
C ASN A 221 -0.24 -15.98 -1.59
N ASN A 222 0.49 -16.99 -1.08
CA ASN A 222 1.67 -17.62 -1.70
C ASN A 222 2.94 -16.75 -1.76
N GLY A 223 2.97 -15.59 -1.13
CA GLY A 223 4.19 -14.81 -0.94
C GLY A 223 5.06 -15.38 0.19
N SER A 224 6.34 -15.07 0.14
CA SER A 224 7.34 -15.46 1.13
C SER A 224 7.49 -14.48 2.29
N GLY A 225 6.81 -13.34 2.23
CA GLY A 225 6.89 -12.27 3.21
C GLY A 225 6.22 -11.00 2.69
N ILE A 226 6.55 -9.84 3.27
CA ILE A 226 6.03 -8.53 2.88
C ILE A 226 7.20 -7.56 2.74
N VAL A 227 7.17 -6.74 1.70
CA VAL A 227 8.06 -5.59 1.50
C VAL A 227 7.24 -4.34 1.70
N GLY A 228 7.46 -3.68 2.84
CA GLY A 228 6.81 -2.41 3.16
C GLY A 228 7.31 -1.26 2.30
N PHE A 229 6.37 -0.55 1.69
CA PHE A 229 6.54 0.67 0.91
C PHE A 229 5.94 1.88 1.62
N GLY A 230 5.64 1.78 2.91
CA GLY A 230 5.30 2.92 3.74
C GLY A 230 6.43 3.94 3.84
N ARG A 231 6.25 4.93 4.72
CA ARG A 231 7.16 6.08 4.83
C ARG A 231 8.01 6.08 6.10
N ASP A 232 7.84 5.09 6.99
CA ASP A 232 8.66 4.99 8.20
C ASP A 232 10.01 4.32 7.93
N PRO A 233 10.99 4.43 8.86
CA PRO A 233 12.37 3.97 8.64
C PRO A 233 12.53 2.50 8.28
N LEU A 234 11.58 1.63 8.64
CA LEU A 234 11.64 0.19 8.36
C LEU A 234 11.33 -0.16 6.89
N SER A 235 10.77 0.77 6.12
CA SER A 235 10.33 0.57 4.73
C SER A 235 11.48 0.48 3.73
N LEU A 236 11.24 -0.20 2.61
CA LEU A 236 12.18 -0.24 1.48
C LEU A 236 12.49 1.17 1.00
N VAL A 237 11.45 2.00 0.91
CA VAL A 237 11.51 3.38 0.44
C VAL A 237 12.49 4.19 1.30
N SER A 238 12.34 4.13 2.62
CA SER A 238 13.18 4.87 3.55
C SER A 238 14.60 4.30 3.66
N GLN A 239 14.75 2.98 3.78
CA GLN A 239 16.07 2.35 3.92
C GLN A 239 16.96 2.56 2.69
N MET A 240 16.37 2.56 1.50
CA MET A 240 17.11 2.86 0.28
C MET A 240 17.26 4.36 0.04
N SER A 241 16.55 5.24 0.75
CA SER A 241 16.44 6.67 0.42
C SER A 241 15.91 6.92 -0.99
N ILE A 242 14.85 6.19 -1.36
CA ILE A 242 14.13 6.35 -2.63
C ILE A 242 13.38 7.68 -2.60
N ARG A 243 13.74 8.60 -3.51
CA ARG A 243 13.05 9.88 -3.67
C ARG A 243 11.81 9.81 -4.54
N ARG A 244 11.81 8.90 -5.51
CA ARG A 244 10.71 8.71 -6.45
C ARG A 244 10.56 7.23 -6.80
N PHE A 245 9.31 6.77 -6.85
CA PHE A 245 8.97 5.47 -7.41
C PHE A 245 7.65 5.55 -8.16
N SER A 246 7.51 4.74 -9.20
CA SER A 246 6.26 4.66 -9.95
C SER A 246 5.93 3.24 -10.35
N TYR A 247 4.65 2.97 -10.59
CA TYR A 247 4.21 1.70 -11.12
C TYR A 247 3.17 1.86 -12.23
N CYS A 248 3.05 0.82 -13.05
CA CYS A 248 1.98 0.63 -14.04
C CYS A 248 1.32 -0.71 -13.74
N LEU A 249 0.13 -0.68 -13.15
CA LEU A 249 -0.60 -1.91 -12.81
C LEU A 249 -1.44 -2.36 -13.99
N THR A 250 -1.21 -3.59 -14.44
CA THR A 250 -2.01 -4.22 -15.49
C THR A 250 -3.45 -4.49 -15.01
N PRO A 251 -4.42 -4.62 -15.93
CA PRO A 251 -5.78 -5.01 -15.57
C PRO A 251 -5.79 -6.31 -14.78
N TYR A 252 -6.69 -6.44 -13.80
CA TYR A 252 -6.74 -7.60 -12.90
C TYR A 252 -6.83 -8.98 -13.61
N THR A 253 -7.41 -9.02 -14.81
CA THR A 253 -7.52 -10.25 -15.62
C THR A 253 -6.42 -10.41 -16.66
N SER A 254 -5.45 -9.51 -16.69
CA SER A 254 -4.30 -9.58 -17.58
C SER A 254 -3.38 -10.72 -17.15
N THR A 255 -2.76 -11.36 -18.12
CA THR A 255 -1.65 -12.31 -17.88
C THR A 255 -0.29 -11.62 -17.92
N ARG A 256 -0.25 -10.33 -18.29
CA ARG A 256 0.97 -9.52 -18.27
C ARG A 256 1.37 -9.22 -16.82
N LYS A 257 2.68 -9.10 -16.60
CA LYS A 257 3.21 -8.61 -15.32
C LYS A 257 3.14 -7.08 -15.32
N SER A 258 2.84 -6.53 -14.15
CA SER A 258 2.89 -5.08 -13.91
C SER A 258 4.33 -4.61 -13.71
N THR A 259 4.58 -3.31 -13.82
CA THR A 259 5.93 -2.74 -13.71
C THR A 259 6.03 -1.84 -12.48
N LEU A 260 7.13 -1.94 -11.73
CA LEU A 260 7.56 -1.03 -10.67
C LEU A 260 8.93 -0.45 -11.02
N LEU A 261 9.08 0.87 -10.90
CA LEU A 261 10.27 1.63 -11.27
C LEU A 261 10.75 2.49 -10.11
N PHE A 262 12.08 2.53 -9.93
CA PHE A 262 12.77 3.40 -8.97
C PHE A 262 13.78 4.30 -9.68
N GLY A 263 14.26 5.34 -8.98
CA GLY A 263 15.34 6.18 -9.47
C GLY A 263 14.93 7.04 -10.65
N SER A 264 15.82 7.23 -11.62
CA SER A 264 15.54 8.09 -12.78
C SER A 264 14.50 7.47 -13.72
N LEU A 265 14.30 6.15 -13.67
CA LEU A 265 13.22 5.48 -14.41
C LEU A 265 11.82 5.84 -13.91
N SER A 266 11.69 6.32 -12.67
CA SER A 266 10.39 6.57 -12.05
C SER A 266 9.57 7.66 -12.76
N ASP A 267 10.24 8.61 -13.42
CA ASP A 267 9.62 9.73 -14.15
C ASP A 267 8.82 9.28 -15.40
N GLY A 268 8.89 8.00 -15.76
CA GLY A 268 7.97 7.38 -16.72
C GLY A 268 8.21 7.79 -18.18
N VAL A 269 9.32 8.46 -18.48
CA VAL A 269 9.71 8.92 -19.83
C VAL A 269 10.87 8.09 -20.41
N PHE A 270 10.86 6.75 -20.36
CA PHE A 270 11.83 5.97 -21.16
C PHE A 270 11.27 4.64 -21.68
N ASP A 271 11.37 4.51 -23.01
CA ASP A 271 11.19 3.35 -23.90
C ASP A 271 10.01 2.38 -23.67
N ALA A 272 8.95 2.70 -24.42
CA ALA A 272 8.25 1.87 -25.40
C ALA A 272 7.09 0.94 -25.01
N ASP A 273 6.88 0.53 -23.75
CA ASP A 273 5.73 -0.36 -23.45
C ASP A 273 4.62 0.31 -22.59
N ASP A 274 4.98 1.09 -21.57
CA ASP A 274 4.03 1.58 -20.54
C ASP A 274 4.00 3.13 -20.39
N ALA A 275 4.32 3.88 -21.45
CA ALA A 275 4.41 5.34 -21.37
C ALA A 275 3.04 6.00 -21.07
N ALA A 276 3.06 7.19 -20.45
CA ALA A 276 1.86 7.98 -20.25
C ALA A 276 1.25 8.36 -21.61
N THR A 277 -0.02 8.04 -21.79
CA THR A 277 -0.80 8.25 -23.03
C THR A 277 -1.75 9.44 -22.94
N GLY A 278 -1.84 10.07 -21.77
CA GLY A 278 -2.74 11.20 -21.50
C GLY A 278 -2.11 12.24 -20.59
N ALA A 279 -2.89 13.27 -20.26
CA ALA A 279 -2.44 14.36 -19.40
C ALA A 279 -2.08 13.84 -18.00
N VAL A 280 -0.94 14.30 -17.49
CA VAL A 280 -0.52 14.07 -16.11
C VAL A 280 -1.37 14.93 -15.19
N GLN A 281 -1.86 14.33 -14.12
CA GLN A 281 -2.63 14.98 -13.07
C GLN A 281 -1.89 14.80 -11.76
N THR A 282 -1.64 15.90 -11.05
CA THR A 282 -0.75 15.90 -9.88
C THR A 282 -1.44 16.55 -8.68
N THR A 283 -1.37 15.88 -7.54
CA THR A 283 -1.84 16.39 -6.25
C THR A 283 -0.74 16.28 -5.22
N ARG A 284 -0.76 17.13 -4.19
CA ARG A 284 0.20 17.02 -3.08
C ARG A 284 -0.13 15.81 -2.20
N LEU A 285 0.89 15.23 -1.59
CA LEU A 285 0.75 14.31 -0.48
C LEU A 285 0.51 15.09 0.82
N LEU A 286 -0.27 14.50 1.73
CA LEU A 286 -0.46 14.98 3.08
C LEU A 286 0.32 14.09 4.04
N GLN A 287 0.77 14.67 5.15
CA GLN A 287 1.51 13.95 6.19
C GLN A 287 0.66 13.86 7.45
N SER A 288 0.63 12.68 8.07
CA SER A 288 0.06 12.45 9.40
C SER A 288 1.19 12.21 10.38
N ARG A 289 1.28 13.02 11.44
CA ARG A 289 2.26 12.77 12.53
C ARG A 289 1.92 11.52 13.36
N GLN A 290 0.64 11.14 13.37
CA GLN A 290 0.18 9.97 14.13
C GLN A 290 0.37 8.68 13.33
N ASN A 291 0.14 8.74 12.01
CA ASN A 291 0.23 7.61 11.09
C ASN A 291 1.13 7.96 9.87
N PRO A 292 2.44 8.20 10.09
CA PRO A 292 3.37 8.63 9.05
C PRO A 292 3.54 7.62 7.90
N THR A 293 3.35 6.32 8.16
CA THR A 293 3.37 5.22 7.18
C THR A 293 2.61 5.51 5.88
N PHE A 294 1.43 6.13 5.96
CA PHE A 294 0.49 6.17 4.83
C PHE A 294 0.68 7.36 3.88
N TYR A 295 0.35 7.13 2.62
CA TYR A 295 0.27 8.15 1.57
C TYR A 295 -1.12 8.80 1.53
N TYR A 296 -1.30 9.87 2.30
CA TYR A 296 -2.55 10.64 2.32
C TYR A 296 -2.63 11.65 1.16
N VAL A 297 -3.84 11.88 0.65
CA VAL A 297 -4.11 12.84 -0.43
C VAL A 297 -5.28 13.77 -0.09
N PRO A 298 -5.27 15.04 -0.57
CA PRO A 298 -6.36 15.99 -0.34
C PRO A 298 -7.54 15.70 -1.27
N PHE A 299 -8.29 14.64 -0.98
CA PHE A 299 -9.48 14.26 -1.72
C PHE A 299 -10.64 15.22 -1.44
N THR A 300 -11.30 15.72 -2.48
CA THR A 300 -12.34 16.78 -2.37
C THR A 300 -13.73 16.34 -2.84
N GLY A 301 -13.87 15.17 -3.45
CA GLY A 301 -15.18 14.59 -3.74
C GLY A 301 -15.22 13.63 -4.92
N VAL A 302 -16.44 13.22 -5.26
CA VAL A 302 -16.73 12.27 -6.34
C VAL A 302 -17.76 12.88 -7.28
N THR A 303 -17.58 12.69 -8.58
CA THR A 303 -18.62 12.92 -9.60
C THR A 303 -19.10 11.58 -10.14
N VAL A 304 -20.41 11.41 -10.26
CA VAL A 304 -21.05 10.26 -10.93
C VAL A 304 -21.94 10.79 -12.05
N GLY A 305 -21.62 10.45 -13.30
CA GLY A 305 -22.24 10.98 -14.50
C GLY A 305 -22.01 12.48 -14.65
N ALA A 306 -23.11 13.24 -14.73
CA ALA A 306 -23.08 14.70 -14.77
C ALA A 306 -23.13 15.36 -13.38
N ARG A 307 -23.23 14.57 -12.29
CA ARG A 307 -23.49 15.08 -10.94
C ARG A 307 -22.26 14.97 -10.04
N ARG A 308 -21.69 16.11 -9.66
CA ARG A 308 -20.77 16.20 -8.51
C ARG A 308 -21.56 15.98 -7.23
N LEU A 309 -21.14 14.99 -6.43
CA LEU A 309 -21.87 14.61 -5.23
C LEU A 309 -21.68 15.66 -4.13
N ARG A 310 -22.75 15.94 -3.39
CA ARG A 310 -22.74 16.89 -2.26
C ARG A 310 -22.31 16.17 -0.98
N ILE A 311 -21.04 15.79 -0.93
CA ILE A 311 -20.42 15.15 0.24
C ILE A 311 -19.61 16.23 0.96
N PRO A 312 -19.78 16.43 2.28
CA PRO A 312 -19.02 17.44 3.00
C PRO A 312 -17.53 17.08 3.00
N LEU A 313 -16.66 18.08 2.83
CA LEU A 313 -15.20 17.87 2.83
C LEU A 313 -14.69 17.23 4.12
N SER A 314 -15.39 17.43 5.24
CA SER A 314 -15.10 16.79 6.53
C SER A 314 -15.18 15.27 6.50
N ALA A 315 -15.89 14.67 5.52
CA ALA A 315 -15.92 13.23 5.32
C ALA A 315 -14.59 12.66 4.78
N PHE A 316 -13.73 13.52 4.22
CA PHE A 316 -12.42 13.15 3.66
C PHE A 316 -11.24 13.76 4.43
N ALA A 317 -11.52 14.55 5.47
CA ALA A 317 -10.50 15.28 6.20
C ALA A 317 -9.59 14.34 7.01
N LEU A 318 -8.28 14.53 6.86
CA LEU A 318 -7.28 13.98 7.77
C LEU A 318 -7.28 14.81 9.05
N ARG A 319 -7.64 14.17 10.17
CA ARG A 319 -7.72 14.85 11.47
C ARG A 319 -6.37 14.88 12.19
N PRO A 320 -6.14 15.84 13.10
CA PRO A 320 -4.87 15.94 13.84
C PRO A 320 -4.52 14.70 14.68
N ASP A 321 -5.54 13.92 15.08
CA ASP A 321 -5.38 12.65 15.80
C ASP A 321 -5.03 11.47 14.89
N GLY A 322 -4.85 11.70 13.58
CA GLY A 322 -4.53 10.66 12.60
C GLY A 322 -5.73 9.90 12.05
N SER A 323 -6.93 10.16 12.56
CA SER A 323 -8.16 9.54 12.08
C SER A 323 -8.65 10.17 10.78
N GLY A 324 -9.50 9.43 10.06
CA GLY A 324 -10.03 9.86 8.77
C GLY A 324 -8.97 9.93 7.67
N GLY A 325 -9.08 10.94 6.81
CA GLY A 325 -8.23 11.09 5.64
C GLY A 325 -8.53 10.10 4.52
N VAL A 326 -7.87 10.30 3.39
CA VAL A 326 -7.93 9.41 2.23
C VAL A 326 -6.50 8.98 1.90
N ILE A 327 -6.25 7.66 1.92
CA ILE A 327 -4.95 7.10 1.54
C ILE A 327 -5.00 6.47 0.15
N VAL A 328 -3.88 6.40 -0.54
CA VAL A 328 -3.71 5.59 -1.75
C VAL A 328 -2.93 4.34 -1.39
N ASP A 329 -3.53 3.16 -1.64
CA ASP A 329 -2.96 1.88 -1.23
C ASP A 329 -2.98 0.87 -2.38
N SER A 330 -1.80 0.48 -2.87
CA SER A 330 -1.65 -0.56 -3.90
C SER A 330 -1.96 -1.96 -3.35
N GLY A 331 -1.87 -2.14 -2.03
CA GLY A 331 -2.19 -3.39 -1.33
C GLY A 331 -3.69 -3.68 -1.23
N THR A 332 -4.55 -2.68 -1.39
CA THR A 332 -6.02 -2.86 -1.37
C THR A 332 -6.57 -2.92 -2.79
N ALA A 333 -7.33 -3.94 -3.19
CA ALA A 333 -7.93 -3.98 -4.53
C ALA A 333 -9.05 -2.94 -4.74
N LEU A 334 -10.08 -2.96 -3.90
CA LEU A 334 -11.25 -2.09 -4.02
C LEU A 334 -10.98 -0.70 -3.42
N THR A 335 -11.64 0.31 -3.97
CA THR A 335 -11.74 1.59 -3.25
C THR A 335 -12.73 1.46 -2.10
N LEU A 336 -12.29 1.85 -0.91
CA LEU A 336 -13.02 1.76 0.35
C LEU A 336 -13.45 3.17 0.78
N PHE A 337 -14.73 3.34 1.10
CA PHE A 337 -15.28 4.60 1.58
C PHE A 337 -16.04 4.39 2.90
N PRO A 338 -16.08 5.39 3.79
CA PRO A 338 -16.98 5.36 4.93
C PRO A 338 -18.43 5.13 4.48
N ALA A 339 -19.19 4.37 5.26
CA ALA A 339 -20.56 3.95 4.92
C ALA A 339 -21.45 5.08 4.35
N ALA A 340 -21.41 6.29 4.93
CA ALA A 340 -22.19 7.44 4.47
C ALA A 340 -21.76 7.95 3.07
N VAL A 341 -20.45 7.96 2.80
CA VAL A 341 -19.89 8.33 1.49
C VAL A 341 -20.27 7.28 0.45
N LEU A 342 -20.09 5.99 0.79
CA LEU A 342 -20.45 4.88 -0.08
C LEU A 342 -21.94 4.92 -0.45
N ALA A 343 -22.82 5.12 0.52
CA ALA A 343 -24.26 5.23 0.30
C ALA A 343 -24.62 6.36 -0.69
N GLU A 344 -23.98 7.53 -0.58
CA GLU A 344 -24.20 8.65 -1.49
C GLU A 344 -23.75 8.37 -2.92
N VAL A 345 -22.61 7.69 -3.09
CA VAL A 345 -22.11 7.25 -4.41
C VAL A 345 -23.07 6.24 -5.03
N LEU A 346 -23.46 5.21 -4.27
CA LEU A 346 -24.37 4.16 -4.75
C LEU A 346 -25.77 4.71 -5.07
N ARG A 347 -26.26 5.69 -4.30
CA ARG A 347 -27.51 6.42 -4.58
C ARG A 347 -27.44 7.15 -5.92
N ALA A 348 -26.29 7.74 -6.25
CA ALA A 348 -26.07 8.41 -7.53
C ALA A 348 -26.08 7.43 -8.71
N PHE A 349 -25.45 6.27 -8.57
CA PHE A 349 -25.48 5.20 -9.58
C PHE A 349 -26.90 4.67 -9.76
N ARG A 350 -27.61 4.36 -8.67
CA ARG A 350 -28.99 3.87 -8.71
C ARG A 350 -29.92 4.82 -9.46
N ALA A 351 -29.82 6.13 -9.20
CA ALA A 351 -30.66 7.13 -9.84
C ALA A 351 -30.44 7.24 -11.36
N GLN A 352 -29.21 6.99 -11.83
CA GLN A 352 -28.83 7.16 -13.24
C GLN A 352 -28.91 5.86 -14.04
N LEU A 353 -28.56 4.71 -13.45
CA LEU A 353 -28.65 3.40 -14.11
C LEU A 353 -30.09 2.98 -14.34
N ARG A 354 -31.00 3.30 -13.40
CA ARG A 354 -32.43 2.91 -13.45
C ARG A 354 -32.64 1.40 -13.65
N LEU A 355 -31.71 0.59 -13.13
CA LEU A 355 -31.78 -0.87 -13.12
C LEU A 355 -32.21 -1.39 -11.74
N PRO A 356 -32.94 -2.51 -11.67
CA PRO A 356 -33.22 -3.18 -10.40
C PRO A 356 -31.93 -3.77 -9.81
N PHE A 357 -31.89 -3.93 -8.49
CA PHE A 357 -30.80 -4.69 -7.85
C PHE A 357 -30.86 -6.16 -8.27
N ALA A 358 -29.72 -6.82 -8.34
CA ALA A 358 -29.67 -8.25 -8.61
C ALA A 358 -30.12 -9.04 -7.37
N ASN A 359 -31.09 -9.95 -7.53
CA ASN A 359 -31.61 -10.81 -6.44
C ASN A 359 -30.54 -11.69 -5.78
N SER A 360 -29.41 -11.91 -6.45
CA SER A 360 -28.28 -12.72 -5.98
C SER A 360 -27.12 -11.90 -5.41
N SER A 361 -27.36 -10.63 -5.04
CA SER A 361 -26.36 -9.79 -4.38
C SER A 361 -26.07 -10.34 -2.99
N SER A 362 -25.18 -11.34 -2.90
CA SER A 362 -24.54 -11.66 -1.64
C SER A 362 -23.87 -10.39 -1.12
N PRO A 363 -23.87 -10.10 0.19
CA PRO A 363 -23.04 -9.03 0.75
C PRO A 363 -21.56 -9.14 0.33
N ASP A 364 -21.12 -10.32 -0.12
CA ASP A 364 -19.79 -10.60 -0.65
C ASP A 364 -19.57 -10.28 -2.13
N ASP A 365 -20.64 -10.07 -2.90
CA ASP A 365 -20.56 -9.73 -4.33
C ASP A 365 -20.60 -8.20 -4.59
N GLY A 366 -20.75 -7.39 -3.54
CA GLY A 366 -20.83 -5.93 -3.64
C GLY A 366 -22.21 -5.45 -4.09
N VAL A 367 -22.29 -4.21 -4.61
CA VAL A 367 -23.56 -3.64 -5.05
C VAL A 367 -23.79 -3.91 -6.53
N CYS A 368 -24.67 -4.86 -6.81
CA CYS A 368 -24.96 -5.36 -8.16
C CYS A 368 -26.36 -5.00 -8.63
N PHE A 369 -26.46 -4.62 -9.90
CA PHE A 369 -27.69 -4.34 -10.64
C PHE A 369 -27.96 -5.48 -11.62
N ALA A 370 -29.21 -5.88 -11.77
CA ALA A 370 -29.62 -6.80 -12.82
C ALA A 370 -29.62 -6.04 -14.16
N THR A 371 -28.88 -6.55 -15.14
CA THR A 371 -28.86 -6.03 -16.49
C THR A 371 -29.93 -6.71 -17.35
N PRO A 372 -30.38 -6.09 -18.45
CA PRO A 372 -31.32 -6.72 -19.38
C PRO A 372 -30.66 -7.92 -20.10
N MET A 373 -30.59 -9.07 -19.43
CA MET A 373 -30.34 -10.39 -20.03
C MET A 373 -31.24 -11.47 -19.40
N ALA A 374 -32.38 -11.06 -18.82
CA ALA A 374 -33.23 -11.91 -17.99
C ALA A 374 -34.71 -11.92 -18.42
N ALA A 375 -35.04 -11.64 -19.70
CA ALA A 375 -36.43 -11.68 -20.19
C ALA A 375 -36.61 -12.43 -21.52
N GLY A 376 -35.69 -13.33 -21.90
CA GLY A 376 -35.82 -14.08 -23.15
C GLY A 376 -35.09 -15.41 -23.10
N GLY A 377 -35.73 -16.44 -22.54
CA GLY A 377 -35.26 -17.84 -22.52
C GLY A 377 -35.26 -18.52 -23.89
N GLY A 378 -34.87 -17.81 -24.95
CA GLY A 378 -34.82 -18.33 -26.31
C GLY A 378 -33.40 -18.71 -26.72
N ARG A 379 -33.15 -20.01 -26.94
CA ARG A 379 -32.02 -20.52 -27.72
C ARG A 379 -32.11 -19.95 -29.15
N ARG A 380 -31.58 -18.75 -29.37
CA ARG A 380 -31.19 -18.11 -30.65
C ARG A 380 -31.35 -16.59 -30.49
N ALA A 381 -30.30 -15.92 -30.05
CA ALA A 381 -30.13 -14.50 -30.34
C ALA A 381 -28.64 -14.19 -30.42
N SER A 382 -28.14 -14.10 -31.65
CA SER A 382 -26.93 -13.40 -32.06
C SER A 382 -27.05 -11.87 -31.86
N ALA A 383 -27.83 -11.42 -30.87
CA ALA A 383 -27.94 -10.01 -30.56
C ALA A 383 -26.66 -9.59 -29.83
N ALA A 384 -25.92 -8.66 -30.44
CA ALA A 384 -24.81 -7.97 -29.79
C ALA A 384 -25.24 -7.60 -28.36
N ARG A 385 -24.54 -8.14 -27.35
CA ARG A 385 -24.81 -7.83 -25.94
C ARG A 385 -24.71 -6.32 -25.79
N ALA A 386 -25.84 -5.63 -25.66
CA ALA A 386 -25.85 -4.20 -25.43
C ALA A 386 -25.10 -3.92 -24.12
N VAL A 387 -23.93 -3.28 -24.23
CA VAL A 387 -23.16 -2.87 -23.07
C VAL A 387 -24.01 -1.82 -22.35
N VAL A 388 -24.47 -2.13 -21.15
CA VAL A 388 -25.24 -1.18 -20.32
C VAL A 388 -24.41 0.07 -20.14
N ALA A 389 -24.90 1.22 -20.58
CA ALA A 389 -24.23 2.50 -20.34
C ALA A 389 -24.16 2.74 -18.81
N VAL A 390 -22.94 2.95 -18.30
CA VAL A 390 -22.72 3.23 -16.87
C VAL A 390 -22.27 4.68 -16.74
N PRO A 391 -22.79 5.44 -15.75
CA PRO A 391 -22.33 6.80 -15.49
C PRO A 391 -20.83 6.84 -15.27
N ARG A 392 -20.13 7.77 -15.94
CA ARG A 392 -18.71 8.05 -15.68
C ARG A 392 -18.47 8.33 -14.20
N MET A 393 -17.29 8.02 -13.69
CA MET A 393 -16.89 8.33 -12.33
C MET A 393 -15.59 9.12 -12.32
N VAL A 394 -15.56 10.23 -11.58
CA VAL A 394 -14.37 11.07 -11.43
C VAL A 394 -14.08 11.25 -9.95
N PHE A 395 -12.83 11.03 -9.57
CA PHE A 395 -12.30 11.32 -8.25
C PHE A 395 -11.61 12.69 -8.28
N HIS A 396 -12.02 13.57 -7.37
CA HIS A 396 -11.52 14.94 -7.31
C HIS A 396 -10.52 15.08 -6.16
N PHE A 397 -9.38 15.68 -6.45
CA PHE A 397 -8.36 16.06 -5.48
C PHE A 397 -8.18 17.58 -5.50
N GLN A 398 -7.45 18.12 -4.54
CA GLN A 398 -6.98 19.49 -4.64
C GLN A 398 -5.92 19.58 -5.76
N GLY A 399 -6.27 20.20 -6.89
CA GLY A 399 -5.35 20.44 -8.01
C GLY A 399 -5.35 19.37 -9.11
N ALA A 400 -6.12 18.29 -8.97
CA ALA A 400 -6.15 17.20 -9.93
C ALA A 400 -7.50 16.48 -9.97
N ASP A 401 -7.86 15.96 -11.14
CA ASP A 401 -9.05 15.14 -11.36
C ASP A 401 -8.68 13.81 -12.01
N LEU A 402 -9.11 12.71 -11.41
CA LEU A 402 -8.93 11.36 -11.93
C LEU A 402 -10.23 10.84 -12.51
N GLU A 403 -10.38 10.90 -13.83
CA GLU A 403 -11.48 10.23 -14.53
C GLU A 403 -11.18 8.74 -14.66
N LEU A 404 -12.11 7.91 -14.17
CA LEU A 404 -11.91 6.47 -14.07
C LEU A 404 -12.44 5.75 -15.32
N PRO A 405 -11.63 4.88 -15.96
CA PRO A 405 -12.14 3.99 -16.97
C PRO A 405 -13.19 3.04 -16.38
N ARG A 406 -14.23 2.70 -17.16
CA ARG A 406 -15.32 1.79 -16.72
C ARG A 406 -14.80 0.54 -16.03
N ARG A 407 -13.76 -0.10 -16.59
CA ARG A 407 -13.20 -1.37 -16.10
C ARG A 407 -12.63 -1.28 -14.69
N ASN A 408 -12.29 -0.08 -14.21
CA ASN A 408 -11.67 0.16 -12.92
C ASN A 408 -12.69 0.21 -11.77
N TYR A 409 -13.98 0.39 -12.06
CA TYR A 409 -15.03 0.47 -11.02
C TYR A 409 -16.29 -0.35 -11.33
N VAL A 410 -16.32 -1.05 -12.47
CA VAL A 410 -17.46 -1.86 -12.91
C VAL A 410 -17.02 -3.28 -13.23
N LEU A 411 -17.74 -4.25 -12.65
CA LEU A 411 -17.71 -5.65 -13.08
C LEU A 411 -18.97 -5.98 -13.88
N ASP A 412 -18.81 -6.18 -15.18
CA ASP A 412 -19.84 -6.73 -16.05
C ASP A 412 -19.87 -8.28 -15.92
N ASP A 413 -21.01 -8.85 -15.53
CA ASP A 413 -21.28 -10.30 -15.53
C ASP A 413 -22.44 -10.61 -16.51
N PRO A 414 -22.14 -10.65 -17.81
CA PRO A 414 -23.14 -10.92 -18.83
C PRO A 414 -23.72 -12.34 -18.77
N ARG A 415 -23.07 -13.29 -18.07
CA ARG A 415 -23.58 -14.67 -17.96
C ARG A 415 -24.72 -14.74 -16.95
N ARG A 416 -24.65 -13.96 -15.88
CA ARG A 416 -25.71 -13.87 -14.86
C ARG A 416 -26.66 -12.69 -15.07
N GLY A 417 -26.44 -11.89 -16.11
CA GLY A 417 -27.23 -10.69 -16.37
C GLY A 417 -27.10 -9.69 -15.23
N SER A 418 -25.87 -9.42 -14.78
CA SER A 418 -25.62 -8.47 -13.70
C SER A 418 -24.42 -7.56 -13.96
N LEU A 419 -24.41 -6.42 -13.29
CA LEU A 419 -23.35 -5.42 -13.32
C LEU A 419 -23.11 -4.90 -11.90
N CYS A 420 -21.87 -4.93 -11.41
CA CYS A 420 -21.54 -4.57 -10.04
C CYS A 420 -20.60 -3.36 -9.97
N ILE A 421 -20.83 -2.48 -9.00
CA ILE A 421 -19.95 -1.35 -8.69
C ILE A 421 -18.90 -1.81 -7.67
N LEU A 422 -17.62 -1.65 -8.02
CA LEU A 422 -16.48 -2.19 -7.28
C LEU A 422 -15.99 -1.21 -6.20
N LEU A 423 -16.88 -0.88 -5.27
CA LEU A 423 -16.61 -0.08 -4.08
C LEU A 423 -17.06 -0.85 -2.84
N ALA A 424 -16.41 -0.64 -1.71
CA ALA A 424 -16.78 -1.28 -0.45
C ALA A 424 -16.73 -0.29 0.72
N ASP A 425 -17.33 -0.71 1.83
CA ASP A 425 -17.30 0.02 3.09
C ASP A 425 -15.91 -0.11 3.72
N SER A 426 -15.36 1.00 4.22
CA SER A 426 -14.08 1.00 4.94
C SER A 426 -14.21 0.46 6.36
N GLY A 427 -15.42 0.43 6.94
CA GLY A 427 -15.63 0.01 8.33
C GLY A 427 -15.09 0.99 9.37
N ASP A 428 -14.65 2.19 8.94
CA ASP A 428 -14.11 3.26 9.77
C ASP A 428 -14.48 4.65 9.20
N SER A 429 -13.82 5.70 9.70
CA SER A 429 -13.99 7.06 9.19
C SER A 429 -13.01 7.47 8.08
N GLY A 430 -12.09 6.58 7.68
CA GLY A 430 -11.09 6.82 6.64
C GLY A 430 -11.52 6.26 5.28
N SER A 431 -10.90 6.75 4.22
CA SER A 431 -11.08 6.20 2.87
C SER A 431 -9.77 5.63 2.33
N THR A 432 -9.87 4.64 1.44
CA THR A 432 -8.73 4.03 0.75
C THR A 432 -9.00 4.00 -0.74
N ILE A 433 -8.14 4.64 -1.53
CA ILE A 433 -8.12 4.50 -2.98
C ILE A 433 -7.35 3.22 -3.30
N GLY A 434 -8.09 2.17 -3.68
CA GLY A 434 -7.53 0.86 -3.99
C GLY A 434 -6.91 0.79 -5.38
N ASN A 435 -6.32 -0.35 -5.73
CA ASN A 435 -5.52 -0.52 -6.92
C ASN A 435 -6.34 -0.71 -8.20
N PHE A 436 -7.62 -1.09 -8.14
CA PHE A 436 -8.46 -1.19 -9.35
C PHE A 436 -8.57 0.15 -10.07
N VAL A 437 -8.67 1.26 -9.32
CA VAL A 437 -8.71 2.61 -9.89
C VAL A 437 -7.34 3.13 -10.32
N GLN A 438 -6.28 2.36 -10.09
CA GLN A 438 -4.91 2.65 -10.45
C GLN A 438 -4.41 1.75 -11.61
N GLN A 439 -5.21 0.76 -12.05
CA GLN A 439 -4.89 -0.08 -13.21
C GLN A 439 -4.95 0.72 -14.50
N ASP A 440 -4.02 0.44 -15.42
CA ASP A 440 -3.76 1.18 -16.66
C ASP A 440 -3.50 2.67 -16.42
N MET A 441 -2.87 2.95 -15.29
CA MET A 441 -2.37 4.27 -14.94
C MET A 441 -0.92 4.12 -14.54
N ARG A 442 -0.09 5.07 -15.00
CA ARG A 442 1.19 5.34 -14.36
C ARG A 442 0.89 6.12 -13.09
N VAL A 443 1.25 5.58 -11.94
CA VAL A 443 1.15 6.25 -10.65
C VAL A 443 2.57 6.53 -10.15
N LEU A 444 2.91 7.80 -9.99
CA LEU A 444 4.22 8.27 -9.54
C LEU A 444 4.09 8.90 -8.16
N TYR A 445 4.85 8.37 -7.22
CA TYR A 445 5.10 8.94 -5.90
C TYR A 445 6.40 9.72 -5.98
N ASP A 446 6.31 11.05 -5.91
CA ASP A 446 7.46 11.92 -5.77
C ASP A 446 7.55 12.38 -4.31
N LEU A 447 8.42 11.73 -3.56
CA LEU A 447 8.61 11.95 -2.12
C LEU A 447 9.52 13.14 -1.84
N GLU A 448 10.29 13.59 -2.83
CA GLU A 448 11.07 14.82 -2.73
C GLU A 448 10.18 16.05 -2.91
N ALA A 449 9.25 16.01 -3.87
CA ALA A 449 8.27 17.07 -4.10
C ALA A 449 7.02 16.95 -3.22
N GLU A 450 6.86 15.85 -2.47
CA GLU A 450 5.65 15.48 -1.73
C GLU A 450 4.40 15.53 -2.62
N THR A 451 4.45 14.85 -3.77
CA THR A 451 3.33 14.76 -4.72
C THR A 451 3.03 13.34 -5.16
N LEU A 452 1.78 13.15 -5.57
CA LEU A 452 1.29 11.97 -6.25
C LEU A 452 0.79 12.39 -7.62
N SER A 453 1.29 11.73 -8.66
CA SER A 453 0.86 11.96 -10.03
C SER A 453 0.24 10.71 -10.63
N PHE A 454 -0.79 10.90 -11.45
CA PHE A 454 -1.43 9.83 -12.20
C PHE A 454 -1.62 10.23 -13.67
N ALA A 455 -1.37 9.29 -14.57
CA ALA A 455 -1.59 9.46 -16.00
C ALA A 455 -2.04 8.14 -16.65
N PRO A 456 -3.02 8.15 -17.57
CA PRO A 456 -3.40 6.94 -18.31
C PRO A 456 -2.20 6.32 -19.02
N ALA A 457 -2.05 5.01 -18.95
CA ALA A 457 -0.96 4.26 -19.59
C ALA A 457 -1.48 2.92 -20.14
N GLN A 458 -0.72 2.33 -21.07
CA GLN A 458 -0.97 0.96 -21.49
C GLN A 458 -0.03 0.04 -20.74
N CYS A 459 -0.48 -0.49 -19.60
CA CYS A 459 0.18 -1.62 -18.96
C CYS A 459 -0.30 -2.93 -19.68
#